data_AF-A0A2D6TLI6-F1
#
_entry.id   AF-A0A2D6TLI6-F1
#
_cell.length_a   1.000
_cell.length_b   1.000
_cell.length_c   1.000
_cell.angle_alpha   90.00
_cell.angle_beta   90.00
_cell.angle_gamma   90.00
#
_symmetry.space_group_name_H-M   'P 1'
#
loop_
_entity.id
_entity.type
_entity.pdbx_description
1 polymer ?
#
loop_
_entity_poly.entity_id
_entity_poly.type
_entity_poly.pdbx_seq_one_letter_code
_entity_poly.pdbx_strand_id
1 'polypeptide(L)'
;MKTLIIRTDKVGDIYFTLPYINSIRKAYGKENLDLLIAENIYDHFAEKNYLYNNIYAFPKKGIIKKILLIIKLRSNNYKHILVFDGKDRSLIFSYLLKASKKIFFYN
;
A
#
# COMPACT_ATOMS: atom_id res chain seq x y z
N MET A 1 -14.93 -0.59 4.00
CA MET A 1 -14.26 0.66 3.55
C MET A 1 -12.91 0.31 2.97
N LYS A 2 -12.78 0.19 1.64
CA LYS A 2 -11.55 -0.34 1.05
C LYS A 2 -10.40 0.66 1.08
N THR A 3 -9.26 0.25 1.64
CA THR A 3 -8.10 1.08 1.94
C THR A 3 -6.83 0.47 1.34
N LEU A 4 -6.01 1.29 0.70
CA LEU A 4 -4.66 0.93 0.28
C LEU A 4 -3.64 1.62 1.19
N ILE A 5 -2.74 0.86 1.82
CA ILE A 5 -1.57 1.40 2.50
C ILE A 5 -0.36 1.31 1.56
N ILE A 6 0.33 2.43 1.36
CA ILE A 6 1.56 2.53 0.60
C ILE A 6 2.73 2.72 1.57
N ARG A 7 3.64 1.73 1.61
CA ARG A 7 4.88 1.77 2.39
C ARG A 7 6.02 1.11 1.61
N THR A 8 6.70 1.89 0.77
CA THR A 8 7.75 1.40 -0.16
C THR A 8 9.16 1.47 0.42
N ASP A 9 9.27 1.27 1.74
CA ASP A 9 10.52 1.40 2.50
C ASP A 9 11.15 0.05 2.84
N LYS A 10 11.92 0.00 3.93
CA LYS A 10 12.57 -1.20 4.41
C LYS A 10 11.62 -2.00 5.30
N VAL A 11 12.03 -3.22 5.61
CA VAL A 11 11.28 -4.15 6.47
C VAL A 11 10.89 -3.50 7.81
N GLY A 12 11.82 -2.80 8.46
CA GLY A 12 11.59 -2.14 9.76
C GLY A 12 10.46 -1.10 9.72
N ASP A 13 10.35 -0.32 8.66
CA ASP A 13 9.33 0.72 8.52
C ASP A 13 7.90 0.13 8.45
N ILE A 14 7.77 -1.09 7.89
CA ILE A 14 6.50 -1.82 7.90
C ILE A 14 6.17 -2.28 9.31
N TYR A 15 7.15 -2.78 10.07
CA TYR A 15 6.94 -3.15 11.49
C TYR A 15 6.46 -1.95 12.31
N PHE A 16 7.03 -0.76 12.11
CA PHE A 16 6.53 0.47 12.73
C PHE A 16 5.10 0.83 12.31
N THR A 17 4.68 0.44 11.10
CA THR A 17 3.33 0.68 10.58
C THR A 17 2.31 -0.39 11.03
N LEU A 18 2.74 -1.50 11.65
CA LEU A 18 1.84 -2.59 12.06
C LEU A 18 0.72 -2.20 13.03
N PRO A 19 0.92 -1.30 14.02
CA PRO A 19 -0.18 -0.85 14.87
C PRO A 19 -1.32 -0.19 14.08
N TYR A 20 -0.99 0.55 13.02
CA TYR A 20 -1.97 1.18 12.13
C TYR A 20 -2.69 0.14 11.26
N ILE A 21 -1.93 -0.77 10.64
CA ILE A 21 -2.46 -1.91 9.87
C ILE A 21 -3.46 -2.69 10.73
N ASN A 22 -3.07 -3.04 11.95
CA ASN A 22 -3.92 -3.80 12.87
C ASN A 22 -5.17 -3.04 13.30
N SER A 23 -5.06 -1.74 13.57
CA SER A 23 -6.21 -0.91 13.92
C SER A 23 -7.24 -0.85 12.79
N ILE A 24 -6.80 -0.62 11.54
CA ILE A 24 -7.68 -0.60 10.37
C ILE A 24 -8.31 -1.97 10.15
N ARG A 25 -7.52 -3.04 10.23
CA ARG A 25 -8.00 -4.43 10.10
C ARG A 25 -9.06 -4.78 11.14
N LYS A 26 -8.87 -4.39 12.40
CA LYS A 26 -9.85 -4.63 13.48
C LYS A 26 -11.13 -3.84 13.28
N ALA A 27 -11.04 -2.59 12.82
CA ALA A 27 -12.19 -1.72 12.65
C ALA A 27 -13.01 -2.01 11.39
N TYR A 28 -12.37 -2.45 10.30
CA TYR A 28 -13.00 -2.55 8.98
C TYR A 28 -12.86 -3.90 8.30
N GLY A 29 -12.24 -4.89 8.94
CA GLY A 29 -11.98 -6.21 8.37
C GLY A 29 -10.75 -6.24 7.45
N LYS A 30 -10.11 -7.41 7.35
CA LYS A 30 -8.89 -7.57 6.54
C LYS A 30 -9.17 -7.44 5.04
N GLU A 31 -10.34 -7.87 4.59
CA GLU A 31 -10.83 -7.83 3.20
C GLU A 31 -10.89 -6.41 2.62
N ASN A 32 -10.90 -5.42 3.51
CA ASN A 32 -10.93 -4.01 3.20
C ASN A 32 -9.53 -3.35 3.22
N LEU A 33 -8.45 -4.11 3.41
CA LEU A 33 -7.11 -3.57 3.57
C LEU A 33 -6.13 -4.21 2.58
N ASP A 34 -5.65 -3.44 1.62
CA ASP A 34 -4.58 -3.85 0.71
C ASP A 34 -3.26 -3.13 1.05
N LEU A 35 -2.13 -3.79 0.80
CA LEU A 35 -0.79 -3.22 0.99
C LEU A 35 -0.04 -3.08 -0.34
N LEU A 36 0.68 -1.97 -0.50
CA LEU A 36 1.67 -1.76 -1.55
C LEU A 36 3.03 -1.51 -0.90
N ILE A 37 3.95 -2.46 -1.10
CA ILE A 37 5.25 -2.48 -0.43
C ILE A 37 6.39 -2.55 -1.43
N ALA A 38 7.63 -2.30 -1.02
CA ALA A 38 8.76 -2.39 -1.94
C ALA A 38 8.98 -3.83 -2.43
N GLU A 39 9.28 -4.00 -3.73
CA GLU A 39 9.49 -5.30 -4.37
C GLU A 39 10.52 -6.17 -3.65
N ASN A 40 11.60 -5.58 -3.13
CA ASN A 40 12.68 -6.30 -2.44
C ASN A 40 12.32 -6.83 -1.04
N ILE A 41 11.16 -6.47 -0.50
CA ILE A 41 10.66 -6.97 0.79
C ILE A 41 9.35 -7.73 0.62
N TYR A 42 8.89 -7.92 -0.62
CA TYR A 42 7.59 -8.52 -0.92
C TYR A 42 7.45 -9.91 -0.32
N ASP A 43 8.39 -10.81 -0.60
CA ASP A 43 8.31 -12.21 -0.20
C ASP A 43 8.20 -12.36 1.33
N HIS A 44 8.94 -11.54 2.09
CA HIS A 44 8.87 -11.52 3.57
C HIS A 44 7.47 -11.24 4.12
N PHE A 45 6.70 -10.41 3.42
CA PHE A 45 5.35 -10.03 3.84
C PHE A 45 4.25 -10.81 3.12
N ALA A 46 4.52 -11.40 1.95
CA ALA A 46 3.56 -12.17 1.16
C ALA A 46 2.98 -13.37 1.94
N GLU A 47 3.80 -13.98 2.78
CA GLU A 47 3.40 -15.09 3.66
C GLU A 47 2.52 -14.63 4.84
N LYS A 48 2.47 -13.32 5.13
CA LYS A 48 1.74 -12.74 6.29
C LYS A 48 0.33 -12.30 5.90
N ASN A 49 -0.39 -13.15 5.15
CA ASN A 49 -1.73 -12.89 4.62
C ASN A 49 -2.82 -12.65 5.69
N TYR A 50 -2.50 -12.83 6.97
CA TYR A 50 -3.36 -12.47 8.09
C TYR A 50 -3.42 -10.96 8.34
N LEU A 51 -2.48 -10.18 7.79
CA LEU A 51 -2.39 -8.73 7.95
C LEU A 51 -3.26 -7.94 6.96
N TYR A 52 -3.59 -8.51 5.80
CA TYR A 52 -4.20 -7.80 4.66
C TYR A 52 -5.08 -8.72 3.81
N ASN A 53 -5.79 -8.13 2.85
CA ASN A 53 -6.50 -8.84 1.79
C ASN A 53 -5.57 -9.16 0.62
N ASN A 54 -5.01 -8.13 -0.02
CA ASN A 54 -4.01 -8.27 -1.07
C ASN A 54 -2.74 -7.51 -0.74
N ILE A 55 -1.63 -8.00 -1.28
CA ILE A 55 -0.35 -7.33 -1.24
C ILE A 55 0.18 -7.16 -2.66
N TYR A 56 0.82 -6.02 -2.90
CA TYR A 56 1.39 -5.66 -4.19
C TYR A 56 2.84 -5.24 -4.01
N ALA A 57 3.69 -5.66 -4.95
CA ALA A 57 5.07 -5.21 -5.06
C ALA A 57 5.13 -3.91 -5.86
N PHE A 58 5.75 -2.89 -5.30
CA PHE A 58 6.10 -1.64 -5.97
C PHE A 58 7.39 -1.85 -6.79
N PRO A 59 7.34 -1.83 -8.13
CA PRO A 59 8.48 -2.19 -8.96
C PRO A 59 9.65 -1.23 -8.79
N LYS A 60 10.86 -1.76 -8.57
CA LYS A 60 12.08 -0.94 -8.46
C LYS A 60 12.43 -0.26 -9.79
N LYS A 61 12.20 -0.95 -10.91
CA LYS A 61 12.49 -0.49 -12.27
C LYS A 61 11.36 -0.85 -13.24
N GLY A 62 11.36 -0.19 -14.40
CA GLY A 62 10.44 -0.48 -15.51
C GLY A 62 9.15 0.32 -15.45
N ILE A 63 8.99 1.27 -16.37
CA ILE A 63 7.80 2.13 -16.47
C ILE A 63 6.55 1.29 -16.79
N ILE A 64 6.68 0.30 -17.69
CA ILE A 64 5.57 -0.59 -18.08
C ILE A 64 5.00 -1.34 -16.86
N LYS A 65 5.86 -1.91 -16.01
CA LYS A 65 5.43 -2.59 -14.77
C LYS A 65 4.66 -1.65 -13.84
N LYS A 66 5.09 -0.40 -13.72
CA LYS A 66 4.39 0.62 -12.92
C LYS A 66 3.03 0.98 -13.52
N ILE A 67 2.94 1.13 -14.84
CA ILE A 67 1.66 1.39 -15.53
C ILE A 67 0.68 0.23 -15.32
N LEU A 68 1.14 -1.01 -15.49
CA LEU A 68 0.31 -2.20 -15.26
C LEU A 68 -0.18 -2.26 -13.81
N LEU A 69 0.69 -1.94 -12.85
CA LEU A 69 0.31 -1.86 -11.44
C LEU A 69 -0.73 -0.75 -11.19
N ILE A 70 -0.57 0.43 -11.81
CA ILE A 70 -1.56 1.52 -11.70
C ILE A 70 -2.93 1.07 -12.22
N ILE A 71 -2.97 0.43 -13.39
CA ILE A 71 -4.21 -0.10 -13.97
C ILE A 71 -4.86 -1.09 -13.01
N LYS A 72 -4.07 -2.04 -12.48
CA LYS A 72 -4.52 -3.05 -11.51
C LYS A 72 -5.05 -2.43 -10.21
N LEU A 73 -4.39 -1.42 -9.67
CA LEU A 73 -4.83 -0.77 -8.43
C LEU A 73 -6.06 0.13 -8.66
N ARG A 74 -6.18 0.75 -9.84
CA ARG A 74 -7.36 1.59 -10.17
C ARG A 74 -8.65 0.80 -10.30
N SER A 75 -8.61 -0.50 -10.62
CA SER A 75 -9.82 -1.33 -10.67
C SER A 75 -10.37 -1.70 -9.28
N ASN A 76 -9.62 -1.45 -8.20
CA ASN A 76 -10.00 -1.83 -6.84
C ASN A 76 -10.91 -0.84 -6.11
N ASN A 77 -11.22 0.33 -6.70
CA ASN A 77 -12.13 1.34 -6.14
C ASN A 77 -11.83 1.70 -4.65
N TYR A 78 -10.59 2.04 -4.35
CA TYR A 78 -10.19 2.44 -2.99
C TYR A 78 -10.97 3.67 -2.52
N LYS A 79 -11.54 3.60 -1.31
CA LYS A 79 -12.08 4.77 -0.64
C LYS A 79 -10.95 5.61 -0.07
N HIS A 80 -9.96 4.96 0.55
CA HIS A 80 -8.81 5.61 1.17
C HIS A 80 -7.48 5.10 0.60
N ILE A 81 -6.52 6.01 0.40
CA ILE A 81 -5.10 5.68 0.20
C ILE A 81 -4.31 6.35 1.32
N LEU A 82 -3.51 5.57 2.05
CA LEU A 82 -2.67 6.03 3.13
C LEU A 82 -1.21 5.87 2.71
N VAL A 83 -0.48 6.97 2.53
CA VAL A 83 0.93 6.96 2.16
C VAL A 83 1.75 7.20 3.41
N PHE A 84 2.44 6.18 3.86
CA PHE A 84 3.18 6.21 5.13
C PHE A 84 4.65 6.57 4.97
N ASP A 85 5.23 6.36 3.78
CA ASP A 85 6.66 6.60 3.54
C ASP A 85 7.01 8.06 3.20
N GLY A 86 6.03 8.90 2.86
CA GLY A 86 6.22 10.32 2.51
C GLY A 86 7.13 10.57 1.30
N LYS A 87 7.56 9.54 0.56
CA LYS A 87 8.54 9.68 -0.52
C LYS A 87 7.88 10.20 -1.78
N ASP A 88 8.57 11.09 -2.51
CA ASP A 88 8.08 11.68 -3.77
C ASP A 88 7.53 10.63 -4.74
N ARG A 89 8.25 9.51 -4.90
CA ARG A 89 7.81 8.40 -5.77
C ARG A 89 6.46 7.82 -5.37
N SER A 90 6.20 7.69 -4.07
CA SER A 90 4.96 7.13 -3.52
C SER A 90 3.85 8.17 -3.56
N LEU A 91 4.17 9.45 -3.32
CA LEU A 91 3.26 10.57 -3.49
C LEU A 91 2.77 10.67 -4.93
N ILE A 92 3.70 10.74 -5.90
CA ILE A 92 3.40 10.77 -7.34
C ILE A 92 2.58 9.54 -7.74
N PHE A 93 3.00 8.35 -7.31
CA PHE A 93 2.27 7.12 -7.62
C PHE A 93 0.85 7.14 -7.08
N SER A 94 0.66 7.56 -5.82
CA SER A 94 -0.65 7.69 -5.19
C SER A 94 -1.54 8.70 -5.91
N TYR A 95 -0.95 9.77 -6.50
CA TYR A 95 -1.68 10.76 -7.26
C TYR A 95 -2.34 10.15 -8.51
N LEU A 96 -1.65 9.21 -9.17
CA LEU A 96 -2.14 8.49 -10.36
C LEU A 96 -3.26 7.48 -10.06
N LEU A 97 -3.46 7.13 -8.78
CA LEU A 97 -4.54 6.25 -8.33
C LEU A 97 -5.83 7.03 -8.04
N LYS A 98 -6.99 6.36 -8.20
CA LYS A 98 -8.30 6.90 -7.83
C LYS A 98 -8.62 6.55 -6.38
N ALA A 99 -8.98 7.54 -5.56
CA ALA A 99 -9.55 7.34 -4.24
C ALA A 99 -10.33 8.58 -3.76
N SER A 100 -11.31 8.38 -2.87
CA SER A 100 -12.08 9.48 -2.28
C SER A 100 -11.24 10.35 -1.33
N LYS A 101 -10.34 9.73 -0.56
CA LYS A 101 -9.42 10.43 0.34
C LYS A 101 -8.01 9.87 0.24
N LYS A 102 -7.02 10.74 0.15
CA LYS A 102 -5.59 10.40 0.23
C LYS A 102 -5.01 11.08 1.45
N ILE A 103 -4.32 10.32 2.30
CA ILE A 103 -3.72 10.82 3.54
C ILE A 103 -2.22 10.55 3.47
N PHE A 104 -1.42 11.57 3.74
CA PHE A 104 0.03 11.53 3.69
C PHE A 104 0.57 11.68 5.10
N PHE A 105 1.42 10.74 5.52
CA PHE A 105 2.14 10.82 6.78
C PHE A 105 3.58 11.23 6.46
N TYR A 106 4.02 12.32 7.08
CA TYR A 106 5.38 12.81 7.01
C TYR A 106 6.02 12.47 8.36
N ASN A 107 7.00 11.56 8.32
CA ASN A 107 7.85 11.25 9.46
C ASN A 107 9.23 11.87 9.23
#